data_AF-A0A951BM40-F1
#
_entry.id   AF-A0A951BM40-F1
#
_cell.length_a   1.000
_cell.length_b   1.000
_cell.length_c   1.000
_cell.angle_alpha   90.00
_cell.angle_beta   90.00
_cell.angle_gamma   90.00
#
_symmetry.space_group_name_H-M   'P 1'
#
loop_
_entity.id
_entity.type
_entity.pdbx_description
1 polymer ?
#
loop_
_entity_poly.entity_id
_entity_poly.type
_entity_poly.pdbx_seq_one_letter_code
_entity_poly.pdbx_strand_id
1 'polypeptide(L)'
;ADTDSGEALPLLAFTLAQLANGVARDGQLSQQRYNQLGGVQGALARQADAALVEATAASGRRREEVIAGLLRLVTVDEQGRPTRWRVSRDKLPEPVTRELDAFVARRLVTTDTDNGSVVIEVVHEAFLSAWPPLAQAIEVNASALRVRRAVEQAATEWDKENRPPARLWERGQLAVVLADTGARRHARDPVTDRVDLSPTARDFLRTSIRRDRRRRGRAIIVLSVLLILAVVAAGIAVVAQRSAEQERNVAVSQRVAAQALELRTTNPALAAQLGLAAYRLVPTAEARGSLLSTVANPDVTRLTGHTSAVKGVAFSPDGHTLATASTDKTVRLWETNVDSVVARICRTTLPITRNEWNQYLPGLPYQSPCP
;
A
#
# COMPACT_ATOMS: atom_id res chain seq x y z
N ALA A 1 24.19 47.41 -22.26
CA ALA A 1 24.05 45.95 -22.33
C ALA A 1 22.58 45.51 -22.26
N ASP A 2 21.64 46.35 -22.74
CA ASP A 2 20.21 46.25 -22.38
C ASP A 2 19.29 46.23 -23.62
N THR A 3 19.85 45.90 -24.79
CA THR A 3 19.17 46.08 -26.09
C THR A 3 19.21 44.85 -27.01
N ASP A 4 19.62 43.69 -26.51
CA ASP A 4 19.83 42.50 -27.36
C ASP A 4 18.56 41.66 -27.62
N SER A 5 17.41 42.09 -27.11
CA SER A 5 16.11 41.44 -27.36
C SER A 5 15.16 42.40 -28.08
N GLY A 6 14.30 41.85 -28.96
CA GLY A 6 13.28 42.61 -29.70
C GLY A 6 12.26 43.40 -28.84
N GLU A 7 12.34 43.27 -27.51
CA GLU A 7 11.59 44.05 -26.52
C GLU A 7 12.22 45.42 -26.19
N ALA A 8 13.45 45.68 -26.64
CA ALA A 8 14.20 46.89 -26.30
C ALA A 8 13.52 48.19 -26.78
N LEU A 9 12.92 48.18 -27.97
CA LEU A 9 12.26 49.35 -28.57
C LEU A 9 10.99 49.76 -27.81
N PRO A 10 10.05 48.85 -27.49
CA PRO A 10 8.90 49.15 -26.63
C PRO A 10 9.28 49.65 -25.23
N LEU A 11 10.29 49.06 -24.60
CA LEU A 11 10.78 49.47 -23.28
C LEU A 11 11.43 50.85 -23.30
N LEU A 12 12.20 51.16 -24.35
CA LEU A 12 12.77 52.48 -24.56
C LEU A 12 11.67 53.53 -24.79
N ALA A 13 10.66 53.22 -25.60
CA ALA A 13 9.52 54.10 -25.83
C ALA A 13 8.72 54.35 -24.53
N PHE A 14 8.51 53.30 -23.72
CA PHE A 14 7.86 53.42 -22.41
C PHE A 14 8.65 54.34 -21.48
N THR A 15 9.97 54.14 -21.38
CA THR A 15 10.82 54.93 -20.47
C THR A 15 10.94 56.39 -20.91
N LEU A 16 11.01 56.66 -22.21
CA LEU A 16 10.96 58.01 -22.75
C LEU A 16 9.62 58.70 -22.47
N ALA A 17 8.50 57.99 -22.59
CA ALA A 17 7.18 58.52 -22.22
C ALA A 17 7.10 58.87 -20.72
N GLN A 18 7.68 58.02 -19.86
CA GLN A 18 7.75 58.29 -18.42
C GLN A 18 8.63 59.49 -18.07
N LEU A 19 9.78 59.59 -18.74
CA LEU A 19 10.67 60.75 -18.63
C LEU A 19 9.97 62.04 -19.05
N ALA A 20 9.20 62.02 -20.14
CA ALA A 20 8.50 63.19 -20.69
C ALA A 20 7.36 63.70 -19.78
N ASN A 21 6.60 62.81 -19.14
CA ASN A 21 5.48 63.20 -18.27
C ASN A 21 5.89 64.01 -17.02
N GLY A 22 7.15 63.92 -16.59
CA GLY A 22 7.69 64.67 -15.45
C GLY A 22 8.45 65.95 -15.82
N VAL A 23 8.46 66.32 -17.09
CA VAL A 23 9.17 67.51 -17.61
C VAL A 23 8.19 68.68 -17.65
N ALA A 24 8.49 69.77 -16.93
CA ALA A 24 7.78 71.04 -17.10
C ALA A 24 7.91 71.49 -18.56
N ARG A 25 6.97 72.29 -19.10
CA ARG A 25 6.90 72.63 -20.53
C ARG A 25 8.22 73.12 -21.17
N ASP A 26 9.17 73.61 -20.37
CA ASP A 26 10.48 74.12 -20.81
C ASP A 26 11.70 73.28 -20.35
N GLY A 27 11.49 72.09 -19.78
CA GLY A 27 12.58 71.26 -19.26
C GLY A 27 13.25 70.37 -20.31
N GLN A 28 14.55 70.08 -20.14
CA GLN A 28 15.30 69.17 -21.00
C GLN A 28 15.37 67.75 -20.42
N LEU A 29 15.31 66.74 -21.29
CA LEU A 29 15.60 65.35 -20.96
C LEU A 29 17.12 65.19 -20.73
N SER A 30 17.54 64.83 -19.51
CA SER A 30 18.96 64.66 -19.18
C SER A 30 19.30 63.22 -18.77
N GLN A 31 20.52 62.79 -19.06
CA GLN A 31 21.04 61.48 -18.64
C GLN A 31 21.07 61.33 -17.11
N GLN A 32 21.35 62.42 -16.39
CA GLN A 32 21.28 62.44 -14.92
C GLN A 32 19.87 62.10 -14.43
N ARG A 33 18.82 62.57 -15.11
CA ARG A 33 17.43 62.28 -14.76
C ARG A 33 17.05 60.83 -15.07
N TYR A 34 17.53 60.28 -16.19
CA TYR A 34 17.40 58.86 -16.50
C TYR A 34 18.07 57.98 -15.42
N ASN A 35 19.25 58.36 -14.94
CA ASN A 35 19.95 57.66 -13.87
C ASN A 35 19.25 57.80 -12.51
N GLN A 36 18.69 58.98 -12.18
CA GLN A 36 17.84 59.17 -10.99
C GLN A 36 16.54 58.35 -11.06
N LEU A 37 16.05 58.11 -12.27
CA LEU A 37 14.95 57.18 -12.50
C LEU A 37 15.40 55.70 -12.36
N GLY A 38 16.68 55.39 -12.19
CA GLY A 38 17.15 54.00 -12.13
C GLY A 38 17.00 53.27 -13.47
N GLY A 39 17.06 54.00 -14.58
CA GLY A 39 16.91 53.47 -15.93
C GLY A 39 15.55 52.83 -16.20
N VAL A 40 15.53 51.84 -17.10
CA VAL A 40 14.31 51.13 -17.50
C VAL A 40 13.66 50.40 -16.33
N GLN A 41 14.45 49.66 -15.56
CA GLN A 41 13.94 48.89 -14.44
C GLN A 41 13.34 49.77 -13.33
N GLY A 42 14.01 50.87 -12.96
CA GLY A 42 13.48 51.80 -11.96
C GLY A 42 12.23 52.57 -12.42
N ALA A 43 12.09 52.84 -13.72
CA ALA A 43 10.86 53.41 -14.28
C ALA A 43 9.68 52.43 -14.20
N LEU A 44 9.90 51.15 -14.55
CA LEU A 44 8.89 50.09 -14.40
C LEU A 44 8.49 49.88 -12.95
N ALA A 45 9.46 49.76 -12.04
CA ALA A 45 9.20 49.57 -10.61
C ALA A 45 8.37 50.71 -10.01
N ARG A 46 8.67 51.97 -10.32
CA ARG A 46 7.88 53.11 -9.82
C ARG A 46 6.45 53.15 -10.36
N GLN A 47 6.25 52.80 -11.63
CA GLN A 47 4.89 52.69 -12.18
C GLN A 47 4.12 51.54 -11.53
N ALA A 48 4.80 50.44 -11.24
CA ALA A 48 4.21 49.31 -10.54
C ALA A 48 3.83 49.65 -9.10
N ASP A 49 4.67 50.38 -8.38
CA ASP A 49 4.36 50.85 -7.03
C ASP A 49 3.15 51.79 -7.02
N ALA A 50 3.06 52.71 -7.99
CA ALA A 50 1.91 53.59 -8.14
C ALA A 50 0.63 52.81 -8.49
N ALA A 51 0.72 51.82 -9.40
CA ALA A 51 -0.39 50.94 -9.76
C ALA A 51 -0.85 50.10 -8.56
N LEU A 52 0.07 49.62 -7.73
CA LEU A 52 -0.26 48.86 -6.52
C LEU A 52 -1.00 49.72 -5.49
N VAL A 53 -0.60 50.98 -5.29
CA VAL A 53 -1.32 51.91 -4.40
C VAL A 53 -2.75 52.13 -4.89
N GLU A 54 -2.93 52.36 -6.20
CA GLU A 54 -4.24 52.55 -6.81
C GLU A 54 -5.12 51.28 -6.73
N ALA A 55 -4.54 50.10 -7.02
CA ALA A 55 -5.23 48.82 -6.93
C ALA A 55 -5.69 48.51 -5.50
N THR A 56 -4.81 48.70 -4.51
CA THR A 56 -5.16 48.47 -3.09
C THR A 56 -6.24 49.44 -2.59
N ALA A 57 -6.25 50.69 -3.08
CA ALA A 57 -7.31 51.64 -2.78
C ALA A 57 -8.65 51.27 -3.44
N ALA A 58 -8.62 50.76 -4.67
CA ALA A 58 -9.82 50.39 -5.41
C ALA A 58 -10.49 49.10 -4.90
N SER A 59 -9.71 48.12 -4.42
CA SER A 59 -10.23 46.83 -3.93
C SER A 59 -10.35 46.73 -2.41
N GLY A 60 -9.65 47.58 -1.66
CA GLY A 60 -9.56 47.50 -0.19
C GLY A 60 -8.74 46.30 0.32
N ARG A 61 -8.04 45.58 -0.56
CA ARG A 61 -7.23 44.40 -0.21
C ARG A 61 -5.81 44.76 0.17
N ARG A 62 -5.14 43.85 0.88
CA ARG A 62 -3.73 43.99 1.26
C ARG A 62 -2.83 43.89 0.03
N ARG A 63 -1.66 44.52 0.09
CA ARG A 63 -0.64 44.50 -0.98
C ARG A 63 -0.29 43.07 -1.44
N GLU A 64 -0.11 42.15 -0.49
CA GLU A 64 0.21 40.75 -0.76
C GLU A 64 -0.88 40.03 -1.57
N GLU A 65 -2.15 40.38 -1.34
CA GLU A 65 -3.29 39.76 -2.04
C GLU A 65 -3.39 40.24 -3.48
N VAL A 66 -3.09 41.53 -3.73
CA VAL A 66 -3.01 42.10 -5.09
C VAL A 66 -1.85 41.47 -5.86
N ILE A 67 -0.68 41.30 -5.21
CA ILE A 67 0.48 40.63 -5.82
C ILE A 67 0.15 39.16 -6.13
N ALA A 68 -0.54 38.45 -5.24
CA ALA A 68 -1.02 37.10 -5.50
C ALA A 68 -2.04 37.06 -6.66
N GLY A 69 -2.82 38.13 -6.85
CA GLY A 69 -3.64 38.40 -8.03
C GLY A 69 -2.83 38.35 -9.33
N LEU A 70 -1.71 39.07 -9.37
CA LEU A 70 -0.83 39.17 -10.54
C LEU A 70 -0.15 37.86 -10.91
N LEU A 71 0.11 36.96 -9.94
CA LEU A 71 0.67 35.62 -10.22
C LEU A 71 -0.21 34.78 -11.16
N ARG A 72 -1.47 35.17 -11.39
CA ARG A 72 -2.33 34.55 -12.42
C ARG A 72 -1.87 34.84 -13.85
N LEU A 73 -1.22 35.98 -14.08
CA LEU A 73 -0.72 36.42 -15.39
C LEU A 73 0.74 36.02 -15.63
N VAL A 74 1.34 35.25 -14.72
CA VAL A 74 2.74 34.84 -14.78
C VAL A 74 2.85 33.34 -14.85
N THR A 75 3.74 32.81 -15.67
CA THR A 75 4.16 31.41 -15.57
C THR A 75 5.67 31.35 -15.49
N VAL A 76 6.20 30.18 -15.17
CA VAL A 76 7.64 29.91 -15.18
C VAL A 76 7.93 28.93 -16.32
N ASP A 77 9.06 29.10 -17.01
CA ASP A 77 9.55 28.15 -18.01
C ASP A 77 10.29 26.96 -17.34
N GLU A 78 10.89 26.09 -18.15
CA GLU A 78 11.67 24.95 -17.64
C GLU A 78 12.96 25.39 -16.93
N GLN A 79 13.52 26.53 -17.32
CA GLN A 79 14.73 27.11 -16.75
C GLN A 79 14.48 27.96 -15.49
N GLY A 80 13.23 28.08 -15.05
CA GLY A 80 12.89 28.88 -13.87
C GLY A 80 12.68 30.38 -14.16
N ARG A 81 12.66 30.80 -15.43
CA ARG A 81 12.48 32.21 -15.80
C ARG A 81 11.00 32.58 -15.85
N PRO A 82 10.62 33.76 -15.33
CA PRO A 82 9.26 34.24 -15.42
C PRO A 82 8.92 34.60 -16.87
N THR A 83 7.78 34.09 -17.33
CA THR A 83 7.24 34.36 -18.66
C THR A 83 5.79 34.79 -18.53
N ARG A 84 5.29 35.53 -19.51
CA ARG A 84 3.89 36.00 -19.49
C ARG A 84 2.90 34.85 -19.70
N TRP A 85 1.78 34.91 -18.99
CA TRP A 85 0.68 33.98 -19.13
C TRP A 85 -0.60 34.72 -19.52
N ARG A 86 -1.29 34.21 -20.53
CA ARG A 86 -2.51 34.80 -21.07
C ARG A 86 -3.72 34.23 -20.33
N VAL A 87 -4.53 35.11 -19.75
CA VAL A 87 -5.74 34.71 -19.02
C VAL A 87 -6.94 35.47 -19.53
N SER A 88 -8.03 34.74 -19.74
CA SER A 88 -9.31 35.34 -20.14
C SER A 88 -9.94 36.08 -18.95
N ARG A 89 -10.38 37.33 -19.16
CA ARG A 89 -10.89 38.24 -18.12
C ARG A 89 -12.13 37.69 -17.41
N ASP A 90 -12.98 36.96 -18.13
CA ASP A 90 -14.17 36.26 -17.63
C ASP A 90 -13.85 35.15 -16.61
N LYS A 91 -12.64 34.61 -16.65
CA LYS A 91 -12.18 33.56 -15.72
C LYS A 91 -11.54 34.13 -14.45
N LEU A 92 -11.36 35.45 -14.35
CA LEU A 92 -10.78 36.11 -13.19
C LEU A 92 -11.86 36.53 -12.18
N PRO A 93 -11.60 36.40 -10.86
CA PRO A 93 -12.50 36.93 -9.85
C PRO A 93 -12.64 38.45 -9.95
N GLU A 94 -13.85 38.98 -9.73
CA GLU A 94 -14.17 40.40 -9.85
C GLU A 94 -13.23 41.35 -9.07
N PRO A 95 -12.77 41.04 -7.83
CA PRO A 95 -11.79 41.87 -7.14
C PRO A 95 -10.46 41.98 -7.88
N VAL A 96 -10.00 40.88 -8.48
CA VAL A 96 -8.73 40.83 -9.23
C VAL A 96 -8.86 41.61 -10.53
N THR A 97 -10.01 41.51 -11.21
CA THR A 97 -10.27 42.25 -12.43
C THR A 97 -10.19 43.77 -12.21
N ARG A 98 -10.78 44.28 -11.12
CA ARG A 98 -10.68 45.70 -10.74
C ARG A 98 -9.26 46.12 -10.38
N GLU A 99 -8.51 45.26 -9.68
CA GLU A 99 -7.11 45.51 -9.36
C GLU A 99 -6.26 45.62 -10.63
N LEU A 100 -6.48 44.75 -11.61
CA LEU A 100 -5.77 44.75 -12.88
C LEU A 100 -6.06 45.98 -13.73
N ASP A 101 -7.24 46.60 -13.62
CA ASP A 101 -7.56 47.85 -14.33
C ASP A 101 -6.57 48.98 -13.96
N ALA A 102 -6.08 49.04 -12.71
CA ALA A 102 -5.04 50.00 -12.30
C ALA A 102 -3.69 49.73 -13.00
N PHE A 103 -3.32 48.46 -13.17
CA PHE A 103 -2.11 48.08 -13.91
C PHE A 103 -2.26 48.30 -15.43
N VAL A 104 -3.48 48.20 -15.96
CA VAL A 104 -3.81 48.53 -17.36
C VAL A 104 -3.73 50.04 -17.60
N ALA A 105 -4.29 50.86 -16.71
CA ALA A 105 -4.21 52.32 -16.79
C ALA A 105 -2.75 52.82 -16.81
N ARG A 106 -1.85 52.06 -16.18
CA ARG A 106 -0.42 52.33 -16.07
C ARG A 106 0.42 51.63 -17.16
N ARG A 107 -0.21 50.94 -18.11
CA ARG A 107 0.40 50.23 -19.24
C ARG A 107 1.41 49.13 -18.84
N LEU A 108 1.23 48.52 -17.67
CA LEU A 108 2.02 47.35 -17.24
C LEU A 108 1.37 46.04 -17.67
N VAL A 109 0.04 46.07 -17.81
CA VAL A 109 -0.82 44.99 -18.27
C VAL A 109 -1.62 45.50 -19.47
N THR A 110 -1.89 44.65 -20.44
CA THR A 110 -2.72 44.97 -21.61
C THR A 110 -3.92 44.04 -21.67
N THR A 111 -5.00 44.54 -22.26
CA THR A 111 -6.18 43.78 -22.64
C THR A 111 -6.20 43.64 -24.15
N ASP A 112 -6.18 42.42 -24.65
CA ASP A 112 -6.38 42.09 -26.07
C ASP A 112 -7.73 41.38 -26.23
N THR A 113 -8.26 41.33 -27.45
CA THR A 113 -9.50 40.61 -27.76
C THR A 113 -9.16 39.40 -28.62
N ASP A 114 -9.23 38.19 -28.04
CA ASP A 114 -8.97 36.94 -28.74
C ASP A 114 -10.27 36.13 -28.84
N ASN A 115 -10.71 35.84 -30.06
CA ASN A 115 -11.92 35.04 -30.34
C ASN A 115 -13.19 35.48 -29.58
N GLY A 116 -13.38 36.79 -29.38
CA GLY A 116 -14.54 37.36 -28.68
C GLY A 116 -14.41 37.42 -27.16
N SER A 117 -13.30 36.96 -26.59
CA SER A 117 -12.98 37.06 -25.17
C SER A 117 -11.88 38.08 -24.93
N VAL A 118 -12.04 38.92 -23.90
CA VAL A 118 -11.00 39.87 -23.48
C VAL A 118 -9.92 39.10 -22.73
N VAL A 119 -8.72 39.01 -23.29
CA VAL A 119 -7.55 38.38 -22.69
C VAL A 119 -6.68 39.43 -22.04
N ILE A 120 -6.18 39.13 -20.84
CA ILE A 120 -5.26 39.98 -20.09
C ILE A 120 -3.88 39.33 -20.13
N GLU A 121 -2.85 40.14 -20.43
CA GLU A 121 -1.46 39.71 -20.36
C GLU A 121 -0.53 40.84 -19.90
N VAL A 122 0.64 40.47 -19.40
CA VAL A 122 1.71 41.41 -19.05
C VAL A 122 2.34 41.97 -20.34
N VAL A 123 2.53 43.29 -20.38
CA VAL A 123 3.03 43.99 -21.58
C VAL A 123 4.49 43.62 -21.88
N HIS A 124 5.33 43.55 -20.85
CA HIS A 124 6.77 43.27 -21.00
C HIS A 124 7.25 42.27 -19.96
N GLU A 125 8.01 41.24 -20.36
CA GLU A 125 8.54 40.25 -19.42
C GLU A 125 9.55 40.88 -18.44
N ALA A 126 10.21 41.96 -18.84
CA ALA A 126 11.05 42.77 -17.95
C ALA A 126 10.31 43.27 -16.70
N PHE A 127 8.99 43.47 -16.74
CA PHE A 127 8.19 43.83 -15.56
C PHE A 127 8.24 42.74 -14.48
N LEU A 128 8.26 41.47 -14.88
CA LEU A 128 8.21 40.32 -13.97
C LEU A 128 9.46 40.21 -13.09
N SER A 129 10.61 40.68 -13.60
CA SER A 129 11.89 40.67 -12.89
C SER A 129 12.28 42.03 -12.32
N ALA A 130 11.86 43.14 -12.94
CA ALA A 130 12.24 44.50 -12.52
C ALA A 130 11.49 45.00 -11.29
N TRP A 131 10.33 44.45 -10.96
CA TRP A 131 9.55 44.87 -9.78
C TRP A 131 9.75 43.89 -8.61
N PRO A 132 10.52 44.27 -7.56
CA PRO A 132 10.94 43.33 -6.50
C PRO A 132 9.79 42.58 -5.78
N PRO A 133 8.65 43.21 -5.43
CA PRO A 133 7.55 42.51 -4.76
C PRO A 133 6.98 41.35 -5.60
N LEU A 134 6.87 41.53 -6.92
CA LEU A 134 6.39 40.47 -7.82
C LEU A 134 7.47 39.43 -8.08
N ALA A 135 8.73 39.85 -8.31
CA ALA A 135 9.84 38.93 -8.52
C ALA A 135 10.01 37.96 -7.33
N GLN A 136 9.96 38.48 -6.10
CA GLN A 136 10.01 37.66 -4.89
C GLN A 136 8.81 36.72 -4.77
N ALA A 137 7.60 37.20 -5.09
CA ALA A 137 6.41 36.35 -5.08
C ALA A 137 6.47 35.23 -6.13
N ILE A 138 7.07 35.49 -7.30
CA ILE A 138 7.29 34.46 -8.33
C ILE A 138 8.28 33.41 -7.84
N GLU A 139 9.40 33.83 -7.25
CA GLU A 139 10.42 32.91 -6.72
C GLU A 139 9.84 31.97 -5.66
N VAL A 140 9.08 32.52 -4.70
CA VAL A 140 8.40 31.75 -3.65
C VAL A 140 7.39 30.75 -4.22
N ASN A 141 6.72 31.09 -5.32
CA ASN A 141 5.66 30.27 -5.92
C ASN A 141 6.11 29.53 -7.20
N ALA A 142 7.42 29.46 -7.48
CA ALA A 142 7.92 28.99 -8.77
C ALA A 142 7.53 27.53 -9.07
N SER A 143 7.48 26.67 -8.06
CA SER A 143 7.05 25.28 -8.22
C SER A 143 5.56 25.19 -8.57
N ALA A 144 4.71 25.92 -7.84
CA ALA A 144 3.27 25.93 -8.08
C ALA A 144 2.92 26.47 -9.48
N LEU A 145 3.65 27.49 -9.94
CA LEU A 145 3.51 28.04 -11.29
C LEU A 145 3.93 27.03 -12.37
N ARG A 146 5.02 26.28 -12.15
CA ARG A 146 5.43 25.18 -13.06
C ARG A 146 4.39 24.08 -13.13
N VAL A 147 3.84 23.68 -11.99
CA VAL A 147 2.77 22.67 -11.92
C VAL A 147 1.52 23.16 -12.65
N ARG A 148 1.10 24.42 -12.43
CA ARG A 148 -0.04 25.01 -13.14
C ARG A 148 0.17 24.93 -14.65
N ARG A 149 1.32 25.36 -15.15
CA ARG A 149 1.66 25.34 -16.57
C ARG A 149 1.56 23.93 -17.15
N ALA A 150 2.18 22.95 -16.49
CA ALA A 150 2.17 21.56 -16.93
C ALA A 150 0.75 21.00 -17.02
N VAL A 151 -0.11 21.30 -16.03
CA VAL A 151 -1.51 20.86 -16.02
C VAL A 151 -2.29 21.53 -17.15
N GLU A 152 -2.17 22.84 -17.32
CA GLU A 152 -2.90 23.60 -18.34
C GLU A 152 -2.51 23.16 -19.76
N GLN A 153 -1.22 22.92 -20.01
CA GLN A 153 -0.73 22.40 -21.29
C GLN A 153 -1.29 21.00 -21.57
N ALA A 154 -1.17 20.09 -20.60
CA ALA A 154 -1.70 18.73 -20.74
C ALA A 154 -3.23 18.71 -20.94
N ALA A 155 -3.96 19.57 -20.24
CA ALA A 155 -5.40 19.69 -20.38
C ALA A 155 -5.80 20.27 -21.74
N THR A 156 -5.05 21.24 -22.26
CA THR A 156 -5.29 21.82 -23.58
C THR A 156 -5.05 20.80 -24.69
N GLU A 157 -3.97 20.02 -24.60
CA GLU A 157 -3.69 18.93 -25.54
C GLU A 157 -4.75 17.83 -25.46
N TRP A 158 -5.15 17.44 -24.25
CA TRP A 158 -6.21 16.47 -24.02
C TRP A 158 -7.55 16.93 -24.61
N ASP A 159 -7.92 18.19 -24.44
CA ASP A 159 -9.17 18.74 -24.99
C ASP A 159 -9.11 18.83 -26.54
N LYS A 160 -7.97 19.27 -27.10
CA LYS A 160 -7.73 19.32 -28.55
C LYS A 160 -7.85 17.95 -29.24
N GLU A 161 -7.43 16.88 -28.58
CA GLU A 161 -7.48 15.51 -29.12
C GLU A 161 -8.83 14.80 -28.87
N ASN A 162 -9.90 15.52 -28.48
CA ASN A 162 -11.19 14.94 -28.10
C ASN A 162 -11.10 14.01 -26.87
N ARG A 163 -10.29 14.39 -25.89
CA ARG A 163 -10.24 13.81 -24.54
C ARG A 163 -9.86 12.32 -24.46
N PRO A 164 -8.77 11.88 -25.12
CA PRO A 164 -8.40 10.48 -25.14
C PRO A 164 -7.95 10.00 -23.74
N PRO A 165 -8.30 8.75 -23.35
CA PRO A 165 -7.93 8.20 -22.06
C PRO A 165 -6.42 7.90 -21.91
N ALA A 166 -5.66 7.92 -23.00
CA ALA A 166 -4.21 7.68 -23.03
C ALA A 166 -3.38 8.89 -22.59
N ARG A 167 -3.91 10.11 -22.74
CA ARG A 167 -3.26 11.37 -22.34
C ARG A 167 -3.44 11.69 -20.85
N LEU A 168 -4.32 10.96 -20.15
CA LEU A 168 -4.54 11.13 -18.72
C LEU A 168 -3.28 10.76 -17.94
N TRP A 169 -2.94 11.60 -16.98
CA TRP A 169 -1.70 11.45 -16.22
C TRP A 169 -1.67 10.19 -15.36
N GLU A 170 -0.48 9.61 -15.28
CA GLU A 170 -0.20 8.46 -14.43
C GLU A 170 0.22 8.86 -13.02
N ARG A 171 0.36 7.87 -12.13
CA ARG A 171 0.66 8.08 -10.69
C ARG A 171 1.89 8.95 -10.45
N GLY A 172 2.95 8.79 -11.24
CA GLY A 172 4.18 9.57 -11.09
C GLY A 172 3.94 11.07 -11.28
N GLN A 173 3.24 11.44 -12.36
CA GLN A 173 2.91 12.82 -12.69
C GLN A 173 1.92 13.42 -11.67
N LEU A 174 0.89 12.66 -11.28
CA LEU A 174 -0.06 13.08 -10.25
C LEU A 174 0.60 13.28 -8.88
N ALA A 175 1.63 12.51 -8.55
CA ALA A 175 2.33 12.64 -7.27
C ALA A 175 3.09 13.97 -7.14
N VAL A 176 3.71 14.44 -8.22
CA VAL A 176 4.42 15.74 -8.26
C VAL A 176 3.43 16.88 -8.02
N VAL A 177 2.29 16.86 -8.72
CA VAL A 177 1.25 17.89 -8.58
C VAL A 177 0.64 17.90 -7.19
N LEU A 178 0.36 16.72 -6.61
CA LEU A 178 -0.20 16.62 -5.26
C LEU A 178 0.80 17.00 -4.16
N ALA A 179 2.09 16.73 -4.36
CA ALA A 179 3.14 17.10 -3.41
C ALA A 179 3.28 18.62 -3.31
N ASP A 180 3.26 19.29 -4.45
CA ASP A 180 3.54 20.73 -4.55
C ASP A 180 2.31 21.61 -4.21
N THR A 181 1.11 21.14 -4.50
CA THR A 181 -0.14 21.87 -4.17
C THR A 181 -0.58 21.71 -2.71
N GLY A 182 0.12 20.88 -1.92
CA GLY A 182 -0.28 20.54 -0.54
C GLY A 182 -1.62 19.78 -0.47
N ALA A 183 -2.08 19.30 -1.61
CA ALA A 183 -3.31 18.56 -1.80
C ALA A 183 -3.23 17.21 -1.08
N ARG A 184 -3.86 17.08 0.09
CA ARG A 184 -3.93 15.79 0.79
C ARG A 184 -4.57 14.76 -0.14
N ARG A 185 -3.95 13.57 -0.24
CA ARG A 185 -4.40 12.42 -1.08
C ARG A 185 -5.87 12.00 -0.88
N HIS A 186 -6.57 12.53 0.14
CA HIS A 186 -7.94 12.18 0.52
C HIS A 186 -8.93 13.36 0.50
N ALA A 187 -8.53 14.55 0.05
CA ALA A 187 -9.47 15.64 -0.17
C ALA A 187 -10.43 15.27 -1.34
N ARG A 188 -11.74 15.56 -1.17
CA ARG A 188 -12.76 15.30 -2.20
C ARG A 188 -12.55 16.15 -3.47
N ASP A 189 -11.83 17.26 -3.37
CA ASP A 189 -11.31 18.08 -4.47
C ASP A 189 -9.89 18.56 -4.11
N PRO A 190 -8.81 17.90 -4.58
CA PRO A 190 -7.49 18.13 -4.00
C PRO A 190 -6.79 19.40 -4.51
N VAL A 191 -7.18 19.99 -5.65
CA VAL A 191 -6.26 20.88 -6.39
C VAL A 191 -6.82 22.30 -6.62
N THR A 192 -8.09 22.56 -6.32
CA THR A 192 -8.78 23.75 -6.84
C THR A 192 -8.67 25.02 -5.99
N ASP A 193 -8.28 24.93 -4.72
CA ASP A 193 -8.33 26.10 -3.82
C ASP A 193 -7.01 26.88 -3.69
N ARG A 194 -5.89 26.34 -4.19
CA ARG A 194 -4.56 26.99 -4.07
C ARG A 194 -3.93 27.42 -5.40
N VAL A 195 -4.34 26.79 -6.51
CA VAL A 195 -3.84 27.11 -7.85
C VAL A 195 -5.06 27.38 -8.71
N ASP A 196 -5.16 28.62 -9.20
CA ASP A 196 -6.25 29.00 -10.09
C ASP A 196 -6.06 28.26 -11.43
N LEU A 197 -6.96 27.31 -11.70
CA LEU A 197 -6.92 26.40 -12.85
C LEU A 197 -8.17 26.57 -13.70
N SER A 198 -7.98 26.51 -15.02
CA SER A 198 -9.05 26.54 -15.99
C SER A 198 -10.06 25.39 -15.76
N PRO A 199 -11.33 25.55 -16.17
CA PRO A 199 -12.33 24.48 -16.07
C PRO A 199 -11.89 23.17 -16.76
N THR A 200 -11.20 23.27 -17.89
CA THR A 200 -10.64 22.14 -18.65
C THR A 200 -9.52 21.44 -17.87
N ALA A 201 -8.60 22.20 -17.27
CA ALA A 201 -7.56 21.66 -16.39
C ALA A 201 -8.13 20.93 -15.16
N ARG A 202 -9.17 21.48 -14.55
CA ARG A 202 -9.86 20.83 -13.42
C ARG A 202 -10.50 19.51 -13.82
N ASP A 203 -11.16 19.47 -14.98
CA ASP A 203 -11.78 18.25 -15.49
C ASP A 203 -10.74 17.17 -15.88
N PHE A 204 -9.64 17.58 -16.52
CA PHE A 204 -8.50 16.72 -16.83
C PHE A 204 -7.91 16.06 -15.57
N LEU A 205 -7.69 16.83 -14.50
CA LEU A 205 -7.18 16.29 -13.25
C LEU A 205 -8.18 15.35 -12.58
N ARG A 206 -9.46 15.73 -12.53
CA ARG A 206 -10.52 14.88 -11.94
C ARG A 206 -10.64 13.54 -12.67
N THR A 207 -10.59 13.55 -14.00
CA THR A 207 -10.65 12.32 -14.82
C THR A 207 -9.39 11.47 -14.64
N SER A 208 -8.20 12.07 -14.61
CA SER A 208 -6.92 11.39 -14.35
C SER A 208 -6.92 10.70 -12.98
N ILE A 209 -7.34 11.41 -11.91
CA ILE A 209 -7.40 10.88 -10.54
C ILE A 209 -8.42 9.73 -10.44
N ARG A 210 -9.59 9.84 -11.07
CA ARG A 210 -10.61 8.78 -11.08
C ARG A 210 -10.10 7.51 -11.74
N ARG A 211 -9.34 7.63 -12.84
CA ARG A 211 -8.73 6.49 -13.54
C ARG A 211 -7.70 5.76 -12.68
N ASP A 212 -6.79 6.50 -12.04
CA ASP A 212 -5.80 5.92 -11.13
C ASP A 212 -6.47 5.17 -9.96
N ARG A 213 -7.49 5.78 -9.33
CA ARG A 213 -8.27 5.12 -8.26
C ARG A 213 -8.93 3.82 -8.73
N ARG A 214 -9.54 3.80 -9.92
CA ARG A 214 -10.18 2.59 -10.47
C ARG A 214 -9.17 1.48 -10.76
N ARG A 215 -8.01 1.82 -11.36
CA ARG A 215 -6.95 0.82 -11.61
C ARG A 215 -6.44 0.20 -10.31
N ARG A 216 -6.24 1.01 -9.26
CA ARG A 216 -5.83 0.50 -7.94
C ARG A 216 -6.90 -0.35 -7.28
N GLY A 217 -8.16 0.08 -7.32
CA GLY A 217 -9.27 -0.71 -6.79
C GLY A 217 -9.32 -2.11 -7.41
N ARG A 218 -9.16 -2.20 -8.74
CA ARG A 218 -9.08 -3.50 -9.45
C ARG A 218 -7.87 -4.33 -9.02
N ALA A 219 -6.68 -3.72 -8.97
CA ALA A 219 -5.45 -4.44 -8.56
C ALA A 219 -5.55 -4.98 -7.12
N ILE A 220 -6.10 -4.18 -6.20
CA ILE A 220 -6.32 -4.60 -4.81
C ILE A 220 -7.32 -5.74 -4.75
N ILE A 221 -8.44 -5.66 -5.47
CA ILE A 221 -9.44 -6.75 -5.52
C ILE A 221 -8.79 -8.04 -6.03
N VAL A 222 -8.02 -7.99 -7.13
CA VAL A 222 -7.34 -9.17 -7.69
C VAL A 222 -6.35 -9.76 -6.69
N LEU A 223 -5.51 -8.94 -6.05
CA LEU A 223 -4.55 -9.39 -5.05
C LEU A 223 -5.24 -10.00 -3.81
N SER A 224 -6.33 -9.40 -3.33
CA SER A 224 -7.11 -9.94 -2.23
C SER A 224 -7.73 -11.30 -2.58
N VAL A 225 -8.28 -11.46 -3.79
CA VAL A 225 -8.83 -12.74 -4.27
C VAL A 225 -7.73 -13.80 -4.37
N LEU A 226 -6.56 -13.47 -4.91
CA LEU A 226 -5.42 -14.38 -4.99
C LEU A 226 -4.92 -14.82 -3.61
N LEU A 227 -4.87 -13.89 -2.64
CA LEU A 227 -4.49 -14.20 -1.26
C LEU A 227 -5.50 -15.15 -0.61
N ILE A 228 -6.80 -14.90 -0.76
CA ILE A 228 -7.85 -15.78 -0.23
C ILE A 228 -7.72 -17.19 -0.84
N LEU A 229 -7.53 -17.28 -2.15
CA LEU A 229 -7.39 -18.56 -2.85
C LEU A 229 -6.14 -19.33 -2.37
N ALA A 230 -5.02 -18.64 -2.16
CA ALA A 230 -3.80 -19.24 -1.62
C ALA A 230 -3.99 -19.75 -0.19
N VAL A 231 -4.67 -18.99 0.68
CA VAL A 231 -4.98 -19.42 2.06
C VAL A 231 -5.90 -20.63 2.08
N VAL A 232 -6.94 -20.64 1.23
CA VAL A 232 -7.86 -21.79 1.12
C VAL A 232 -7.11 -23.03 0.63
N ALA A 233 -6.29 -22.91 -0.42
CA ALA A 233 -5.48 -24.01 -0.93
C ALA A 233 -4.51 -24.56 0.13
N ALA A 234 -3.84 -23.69 0.87
CA ALA A 234 -2.98 -24.08 1.99
C ALA A 234 -3.77 -24.79 3.10
N GLY A 235 -4.96 -24.30 3.44
CA GLY A 235 -5.85 -24.94 4.41
C GLY A 235 -6.25 -26.36 3.98
N ILE A 236 -6.64 -26.53 2.71
CA ILE A 236 -6.98 -27.85 2.15
C ILE A 236 -5.77 -28.79 2.21
N ALA A 237 -4.58 -28.33 1.82
CA ALA A 237 -3.35 -29.13 1.85
C ALA A 237 -3.02 -29.62 3.27
N VAL A 238 -3.17 -28.76 4.29
CA VAL A 238 -2.94 -29.13 5.69
C VAL A 238 -3.94 -30.19 6.17
N VAL A 239 -5.21 -30.06 5.81
CA VAL A 239 -6.24 -31.06 6.17
C VAL A 239 -5.93 -32.40 5.50
N ALA A 240 -5.61 -32.40 4.20
CA ALA A 240 -5.26 -33.61 3.46
C ALA A 240 -3.98 -34.29 3.98
N GLN A 241 -2.98 -33.50 4.41
CA GLN A 241 -1.79 -34.06 5.04
C GLN A 241 -2.11 -34.72 6.38
N ARG A 242 -2.94 -34.08 7.21
CA ARG A 242 -3.35 -34.65 8.51
C ARG A 242 -4.13 -35.95 8.35
N SER A 243 -5.03 -36.05 7.37
CA SER A 243 -5.76 -37.30 7.12
C SER A 243 -4.81 -38.41 6.66
N ALA A 244 -3.86 -38.10 5.77
CA ALA A 244 -2.88 -39.08 5.31
C ALA A 244 -1.96 -39.58 6.45
N GLU A 245 -1.55 -38.70 7.37
CA GLU A 245 -0.76 -39.07 8.54
C GLU A 245 -1.54 -39.99 9.49
N GLN A 246 -2.83 -39.74 9.70
CA GLN A 246 -3.69 -40.60 10.52
C GLN A 246 -3.83 -42.00 9.93
N GLU A 247 -4.16 -42.11 8.64
CA GLU A 247 -4.27 -43.40 7.95
C GLU A 247 -2.95 -44.19 8.00
N ARG A 248 -1.82 -43.51 7.76
CA ARG A 248 -0.49 -44.11 7.87
C ARG A 248 -0.23 -44.63 9.29
N ASN A 249 -0.51 -43.83 10.32
CA ASN A 249 -0.23 -44.21 11.70
C ASN A 249 -1.10 -45.39 12.17
N VAL A 250 -2.36 -45.48 11.70
CA VAL A 250 -3.24 -46.65 11.91
C VAL A 250 -2.61 -47.89 11.29
N ALA A 251 -2.20 -47.82 10.02
CA ALA A 251 -1.61 -48.96 9.31
C ALA A 251 -0.29 -49.42 9.95
N VAL A 252 0.56 -48.47 10.38
CA VAL A 252 1.80 -48.79 11.11
C VAL A 252 1.50 -49.42 12.47
N SER A 253 0.54 -48.90 13.23
CA SER A 253 0.12 -49.49 14.51
C SER A 253 -0.33 -50.95 14.34
N GLN A 254 -1.21 -51.23 13.37
CA GLN A 254 -1.69 -52.59 13.10
C GLN A 254 -0.56 -53.54 12.69
N ARG A 255 0.34 -53.09 11.80
CA ARG A 255 1.50 -53.88 11.35
C ARG A 255 2.44 -54.21 12.50
N VAL A 256 2.78 -53.22 13.33
CA VAL A 256 3.71 -53.40 14.47
C VAL A 256 3.07 -54.30 15.54
N ALA A 257 1.77 -54.18 15.78
CA ALA A 257 1.04 -55.09 16.65
C ALA A 257 1.06 -56.55 16.14
N ALA A 258 0.92 -56.76 14.82
CA ALA A 258 1.05 -58.08 14.22
C ALA A 258 2.47 -58.66 14.36
N GLN A 259 3.51 -57.84 14.12
CA GLN A 259 4.90 -58.24 14.30
C GLN A 259 5.24 -58.56 15.77
N ALA A 260 4.68 -57.79 16.71
CA ALA A 260 4.82 -58.07 18.14
C ALA A 260 4.26 -59.46 18.49
N LEU A 261 3.12 -59.85 17.90
CA LEU A 261 2.55 -61.18 18.10
C LEU A 261 3.45 -62.30 17.56
N GLU A 262 4.09 -62.10 16.40
CA GLU A 262 5.05 -63.06 15.81
C GLU A 262 6.30 -63.23 16.69
N LEU A 263 6.81 -62.14 17.27
CA LEU A 263 8.00 -62.15 18.11
C LEU A 263 7.74 -62.71 19.52
N ARG A 264 6.48 -62.89 19.92
CA ARG A 264 6.12 -63.22 21.31
C ARG A 264 6.82 -64.48 21.84
N THR A 265 6.96 -65.52 21.02
CA THR A 265 7.59 -66.78 21.43
C THR A 265 9.12 -66.72 21.39
N THR A 266 9.68 -65.86 20.54
CA THR A 266 11.13 -65.78 20.29
C THR A 266 11.80 -64.71 21.15
N ASN A 267 11.15 -63.57 21.34
CA ASN A 267 11.61 -62.45 22.16
C ASN A 267 10.40 -61.74 22.83
N PRO A 268 9.94 -62.23 23.99
CA PRO A 268 8.73 -61.71 24.64
C PRO A 268 8.87 -60.28 25.15
N ALA A 269 10.09 -59.85 25.53
CA ALA A 269 10.33 -58.49 26.01
C ALA A 269 10.23 -57.45 24.88
N LEU A 270 10.79 -57.75 23.70
CA LEU A 270 10.66 -56.90 22.52
C LEU A 270 9.21 -56.86 22.01
N ALA A 271 8.53 -58.02 21.97
CA ALA A 271 7.12 -58.11 21.62
C ALA A 271 6.24 -57.20 22.51
N ALA A 272 6.47 -57.20 23.82
CA ALA A 272 5.77 -56.35 24.77
C ALA A 272 5.92 -54.86 24.46
N GLN A 273 7.15 -54.43 24.20
CA GLN A 273 7.49 -53.03 23.91
C GLN A 273 6.97 -52.58 22.54
N LEU A 274 6.99 -53.46 21.52
CA LEU A 274 6.41 -53.17 20.21
C LEU A 274 4.88 -53.08 20.27
N GLY A 275 4.22 -53.96 21.01
CA GLY A 275 2.78 -53.87 21.27
C GLY A 275 2.40 -52.55 21.96
N LEU A 276 3.22 -52.10 22.91
CA LEU A 276 3.04 -50.81 23.58
C LEU A 276 3.31 -49.62 22.67
N ALA A 277 4.35 -49.69 21.84
CA ALA A 277 4.66 -48.67 20.84
C ALA A 277 3.51 -48.51 19.83
N ALA A 278 2.96 -49.62 19.34
CA ALA A 278 1.80 -49.65 18.45
C ALA A 278 0.57 -49.00 19.11
N TYR A 279 0.26 -49.37 20.36
CA TYR A 279 -0.89 -48.83 21.09
C TYR A 279 -0.77 -47.32 21.35
N ARG A 280 0.44 -46.85 21.71
CA ARG A 280 0.70 -45.42 21.92
C ARG A 280 0.70 -44.62 20.62
N LEU A 281 1.05 -45.24 19.49
CA LEU A 281 0.97 -44.61 18.18
C LEU A 281 -0.50 -44.41 17.78
N VAL A 282 -1.30 -45.49 17.77
CA VAL A 282 -2.76 -45.45 17.62
C VAL A 282 -3.35 -46.68 18.35
N PRO A 283 -4.33 -46.53 19.26
CA PRO A 283 -4.91 -47.64 20.01
C PRO A 283 -5.91 -48.46 19.18
N THR A 284 -5.41 -49.17 18.18
CA THR A 284 -6.19 -50.08 17.32
C THR A 284 -6.60 -51.33 18.09
N ALA A 285 -7.59 -52.07 17.56
CA ALA A 285 -8.03 -53.33 18.17
C ALA A 285 -6.87 -54.35 18.22
N GLU A 286 -6.05 -54.38 17.17
CA GLU A 286 -4.86 -55.22 17.05
C GLU A 286 -3.79 -54.84 18.07
N ALA A 287 -3.49 -53.54 18.23
CA ALA A 287 -2.52 -53.07 19.21
C ALA A 287 -2.97 -53.34 20.64
N ARG A 288 -4.25 -53.12 20.94
CA ARG A 288 -4.84 -53.45 22.25
C ARG A 288 -4.80 -54.96 22.51
N GLY A 289 -5.14 -55.76 21.51
CA GLY A 289 -5.06 -57.22 21.57
C GLY A 289 -3.62 -57.70 21.84
N SER A 290 -2.63 -57.15 21.12
CA SER A 290 -1.22 -57.44 21.34
C SER A 290 -0.76 -57.09 22.76
N LEU A 291 -1.16 -55.94 23.30
CA LEU A 291 -0.83 -55.56 24.67
C LEU A 291 -1.42 -56.51 25.71
N LEU A 292 -2.72 -56.77 25.62
CA LEU A 292 -3.40 -57.69 26.54
C LEU A 292 -2.82 -59.11 26.43
N SER A 293 -2.39 -59.49 25.23
CA SER A 293 -1.74 -60.79 24.97
C SER A 293 -0.36 -60.94 25.57
N THR A 294 0.33 -59.83 25.84
CA THR A 294 1.68 -59.81 26.42
C THR A 294 1.65 -60.19 27.90
N VAL A 295 0.52 -59.89 28.55
CA VAL A 295 0.29 -60.09 29.98
C VAL A 295 -0.39 -61.45 30.25
N ALA A 296 -1.04 -62.02 29.24
CA ALA A 296 -1.45 -63.42 29.21
C ALA A 296 -0.28 -64.33 28.76
N ASN A 297 -0.21 -65.56 29.27
CA ASN A 297 0.81 -66.55 28.89
C ASN A 297 0.88 -66.77 27.34
N PRO A 298 2.01 -67.17 26.74
CA PRO A 298 2.41 -66.85 25.36
C PRO A 298 1.69 -67.55 24.19
N ASP A 299 0.40 -67.90 24.29
CA ASP A 299 -0.39 -68.53 23.19
C ASP A 299 -1.72 -67.81 22.90
N VAL A 300 -1.68 -66.61 22.30
CA VAL A 300 -2.89 -65.80 22.06
C VAL A 300 -3.48 -65.99 20.67
N THR A 301 -4.42 -66.91 20.63
CA THR A 301 -5.83 -66.53 20.43
C THR A 301 -6.73 -67.14 21.52
N ARG A 302 -6.14 -67.73 22.57
CA ARG A 302 -6.84 -68.50 23.60
C ARG A 302 -6.33 -68.10 24.98
N LEU A 303 -7.25 -67.84 25.92
CA LEU A 303 -6.90 -67.70 27.34
C LEU A 303 -6.58 -69.09 27.88
N THR A 304 -5.30 -69.48 27.83
CA THR A 304 -4.84 -70.82 28.20
C THR A 304 -4.56 -70.93 29.70
N GLY A 305 -4.91 -72.06 30.30
CA GLY A 305 -4.68 -72.33 31.72
C GLY A 305 -5.79 -73.14 32.37
N HIS A 306 -7.01 -73.08 31.82
CA HIS A 306 -8.01 -74.07 32.17
C HIS A 306 -7.63 -75.43 31.57
N THR A 307 -7.68 -76.48 32.37
CA THR A 307 -7.33 -77.86 31.98
C THR A 307 -8.57 -78.68 31.57
N SER A 308 -9.75 -78.05 31.59
CA SER A 308 -11.01 -78.64 31.16
C SER A 308 -11.95 -77.58 30.55
N ALA A 309 -13.17 -77.98 30.18
CA ALA A 309 -14.13 -77.12 29.49
C ALA A 309 -14.53 -75.89 30.34
N VAL A 310 -14.37 -74.70 29.77
CA VAL A 310 -14.85 -73.44 30.34
C VAL A 310 -16.38 -73.41 30.23
N LYS A 311 -17.05 -73.15 31.35
CA LYS A 311 -18.52 -73.16 31.47
C LYS A 311 -19.12 -71.78 31.71
N GLY A 312 -18.31 -70.79 32.10
CA GLY A 312 -18.78 -69.44 32.35
C GLY A 312 -17.71 -68.40 32.07
N VAL A 313 -18.15 -67.25 31.59
CA VAL A 313 -17.34 -66.06 31.37
C VAL A 313 -18.13 -64.85 31.84
N ALA A 314 -17.50 -63.99 32.65
CA ALA A 314 -18.12 -62.76 33.13
C ALA A 314 -17.07 -61.65 33.21
N PHE A 315 -17.39 -60.49 32.65
CA PHE A 315 -16.61 -59.28 32.91
C PHE A 315 -17.08 -58.66 34.22
N SER A 316 -16.15 -58.11 34.98
CA SER A 316 -16.48 -57.17 36.04
C SER A 316 -17.24 -55.96 35.45
N PRO A 317 -18.13 -55.30 36.21
CA PRO A 317 -18.87 -54.14 35.72
C PRO A 317 -17.99 -52.98 35.23
N ASP A 318 -16.77 -52.87 35.77
CA ASP A 318 -15.75 -51.90 35.35
C ASP A 318 -14.95 -52.33 34.11
N GLY A 319 -15.15 -53.56 33.62
CA GLY A 319 -14.46 -54.10 32.44
C GLY A 319 -12.96 -54.31 32.61
N HIS A 320 -12.43 -54.20 33.83
CA HIS A 320 -11.00 -54.34 34.14
C HIS A 320 -10.57 -55.75 34.53
N THR A 321 -11.54 -56.63 34.80
CA THR A 321 -11.31 -58.03 35.11
C THR A 321 -12.26 -58.92 34.31
N LEU A 322 -11.72 -59.98 33.73
CA LEU A 322 -12.50 -61.07 33.16
C LEU A 322 -12.39 -62.29 34.08
N ALA A 323 -13.50 -62.85 34.51
CA ALA A 323 -13.56 -64.11 35.23
C ALA A 323 -13.95 -65.25 34.29
N THR A 324 -13.21 -66.35 34.31
CA THR A 324 -13.54 -67.59 33.60
C THR A 324 -13.67 -68.74 34.58
N ALA A 325 -14.75 -69.52 34.48
CA ALA A 325 -15.02 -70.68 35.32
C ALA A 325 -14.97 -71.97 34.49
N SER A 326 -14.32 -73.02 34.98
CA SER A 326 -14.06 -74.24 34.23
C SER A 326 -14.41 -75.52 34.99
N THR A 327 -14.63 -76.58 34.22
CA THR A 327 -14.88 -77.95 34.69
C THR A 327 -13.65 -78.54 35.40
N ASP A 328 -12.49 -77.90 35.29
CA ASP A 328 -11.27 -78.23 36.06
C ASP A 328 -11.35 -77.84 37.54
N LYS A 329 -12.52 -77.37 38.00
CA LYS A 329 -12.80 -76.93 39.37
C LYS A 329 -12.07 -75.64 39.76
N THR A 330 -11.63 -74.85 38.79
CA THR A 330 -10.98 -73.55 39.04
C THR A 330 -11.73 -72.39 38.39
N VAL A 331 -11.57 -71.21 39.00
CA VAL A 331 -11.91 -69.91 38.41
C VAL A 331 -10.60 -69.16 38.19
N ARG A 332 -10.45 -68.53 37.02
CA ARG A 332 -9.30 -67.69 36.69
C ARG A 332 -9.76 -66.25 36.47
N LEU A 333 -8.97 -65.31 36.96
CA LEU A 333 -9.16 -63.88 36.73
C LEU A 333 -8.10 -63.39 35.75
N TRP A 334 -8.53 -62.62 34.77
CA TRP A 334 -7.68 -62.03 33.75
C TRP A 334 -7.78 -60.50 33.85
N GLU A 335 -6.64 -59.84 33.88
CA GLU A 335 -6.55 -58.38 33.88
C GLU A 335 -6.80 -57.84 32.47
N THR A 336 -7.83 -57.02 32.31
CA THR A 336 -8.21 -56.37 31.04
C THR A 336 -8.02 -54.85 31.09
N ASN A 337 -7.52 -54.32 32.21
CA ASN A 337 -7.10 -52.93 32.32
C ASN A 337 -5.78 -52.69 31.57
N VAL A 338 -5.86 -51.89 30.49
CA VAL A 338 -4.69 -51.57 29.66
C VAL A 338 -3.64 -50.78 30.46
N ASP A 339 -4.05 -49.89 31.35
CA ASP A 339 -3.09 -49.06 32.10
C ASP A 339 -2.24 -49.90 33.07
N SER A 340 -2.86 -50.87 33.74
CA SER A 340 -2.14 -51.83 34.58
C SER A 340 -1.17 -52.69 33.74
N VAL A 341 -1.60 -53.12 32.56
CA VAL A 341 -0.80 -53.88 31.60
C VAL A 341 0.42 -53.08 31.15
N VAL A 342 0.24 -51.79 30.82
CA VAL A 342 1.34 -50.88 30.48
C VAL A 342 2.33 -50.74 31.64
N ALA A 343 1.84 -50.47 32.85
CA ALA A 343 2.70 -50.32 34.04
C ALA A 343 3.51 -51.59 34.31
N ARG A 344 2.89 -52.76 34.12
CA ARG A 344 3.55 -54.05 34.30
C ARG A 344 4.61 -54.31 33.23
N ILE A 345 4.31 -54.04 31.96
CA ILE A 345 5.28 -54.14 30.85
C ILE A 345 6.48 -53.24 31.14
N CYS A 346 6.26 -51.98 31.49
CA CYS A 346 7.36 -51.04 31.77
C CYS A 346 8.19 -51.40 33.00
N ARG A 347 7.62 -52.10 33.98
CA ARG A 347 8.38 -52.60 35.15
C ARG A 347 9.21 -53.85 34.85
N THR A 348 8.82 -54.64 33.85
CA THR A 348 9.37 -55.99 33.61
C THR A 348 10.23 -56.11 32.35
N THR A 349 10.21 -55.10 31.48
CA THR A 349 10.94 -55.09 30.22
C THR A 349 11.85 -53.87 30.13
N LEU A 350 13.01 -54.05 29.49
CA LEU A 350 13.90 -52.94 29.18
C LEU A 350 13.36 -52.13 27.99
N PRO A 351 13.64 -50.82 27.93
CA PRO A 351 13.29 -50.00 26.77
C PRO A 351 13.92 -50.54 25.48
N ILE A 352 13.17 -50.50 24.38
CA ILE A 352 13.71 -50.84 23.06
C ILE A 352 14.77 -49.83 22.63
N THR A 353 15.83 -50.32 22.00
CA THR A 353 16.92 -49.47 21.52
C THR A 353 16.48 -48.65 20.30
N ARG A 354 17.22 -47.58 19.99
CA ARG A 354 16.99 -46.78 18.78
C ARG A 354 17.16 -47.60 17.49
N ASN A 355 18.03 -48.60 17.47
CA ASN A 355 18.21 -49.49 16.32
C ASN A 355 16.99 -50.40 16.13
N GLU A 356 16.49 -51.00 17.21
CA GLU A 356 15.25 -51.80 17.16
C GLU A 356 14.06 -50.93 16.76
N TRP A 357 13.94 -49.71 17.29
CA TRP A 357 12.91 -48.76 16.87
C TRP A 357 12.96 -48.49 15.37
N ASN A 358 14.13 -48.17 14.82
CA ASN A 358 14.26 -47.90 13.39
C ASN A 358 13.97 -49.13 12.51
N GLN A 359 14.22 -50.33 13.03
CA GLN A 359 13.95 -51.59 12.34
C GLN A 359 12.45 -51.89 12.26
N TYR A 360 11.70 -51.72 13.36
CA TYR A 360 10.28 -52.09 13.45
C TYR A 360 9.31 -50.94 13.19
N LEU A 361 9.73 -49.69 13.42
CA LEU A 361 8.95 -48.46 13.27
C LEU A 361 9.68 -47.45 12.36
N PRO A 362 9.98 -47.80 11.09
CA PRO A 362 10.74 -46.92 10.21
C PRO A 362 9.98 -45.64 9.89
N GLY A 363 10.70 -44.51 9.86
CA GLY A 363 10.14 -43.20 9.52
C GLY A 363 9.40 -42.50 10.67
N LEU A 364 9.32 -43.10 11.86
CA LEU A 364 8.80 -42.47 13.07
C LEU A 364 9.95 -41.97 13.97
N PRO A 365 9.82 -40.80 14.60
CA PRO A 365 10.81 -40.32 15.56
C PRO A 365 10.90 -41.28 16.76
N TYR A 366 12.11 -41.60 17.20
CA TYR A 366 12.34 -42.47 18.36
C TYR A 366 11.66 -41.92 19.61
N GLN A 367 10.73 -42.69 20.17
CA GLN A 367 10.06 -42.39 21.43
C GLN A 367 10.02 -43.64 22.28
N SER A 368 10.63 -43.60 23.47
CA SER A 368 10.62 -44.77 24.36
C SER A 368 9.18 -45.14 24.77
N PRO A 369 8.72 -46.38 24.54
CA PRO A 369 7.38 -46.81 24.97
C PRO A 369 7.27 -46.91 26.49
N CYS A 370 8.38 -47.01 27.21
CA CYS A 370 8.42 -46.92 28.67
C CYS A 370 9.38 -45.80 29.07
N PRO A 371 8.90 -44.72 29.69
CA PRO A 371 9.75 -43.63 30.15
C PRO A 371 10.60 -44.03 31.36
#